data_AF-A0A935QHI9-F1
#
_entry.id   AF-A0A935QHI9-F1
#
_cell.length_a   1.000
_cell.length_b   1.000
_cell.length_c   1.000
_cell.angle_alpha   90.00
_cell.angle_beta   90.00
_cell.angle_gamma   90.00
#
_symmetry.space_group_name_H-M   'P 1'
#
loop_
_entity.id
_entity.type
_entity.pdbx_description
1 polymer ?
#
loop_
_entity_poly.entity_id
_entity_poly.type
_entity_poly.pdbx_seq_one_letter_code
_entity_poly.pdbx_strand_id
1 'polypeptide(L)'
;MYERWVDATHLSTRNDGDPWAVDYTAHPLLDPAFTQRPTRVGRFFHEMSRRIEHDDAAYRDEIHRLLNPPGTPPGQGYGAVDLVRSMTEADAYVRDLVALLPAPSQALVRPQATVTACNDLRTLMSLLFSREDPRIRFESQRKLYLAKLLLDIDHSRHIQKGPRHKAYIEHLLREGLWKHAVDTNTVEIGFELGPDGESIRYNLRPQPGQERWQFRSMFLELEAGGRRVALDVLYYNCRFKRTVTPISYEIVDGSHRVIERRRWDAQDQDSSGSILSKMIRKGINDPDAITDLLGAMFIVHDEDAVVELLTLLNDVLGNPVAWRNITDTIGFAGDRRRLNRHSGQGYKVYKGDLDVLHPNDEPGLPPYRFPVEIQIYTLEGFLRTVHGAHDANHLALKLRQFLHGLVPYAFPRAVYGDQWLHLGGPNGNGHKTTGL
;
A
#
# COMPACT_ATOMS: atom_id res chain seq x y z
N MET A 1 -2.14 -3.63 18.65
CA MET A 1 -1.95 -2.23 18.21
C MET A 1 -3.22 -1.63 17.59
N TYR A 2 -4.01 -2.37 16.79
CA TYR A 2 -5.25 -1.88 16.17
C TYR A 2 -6.51 -1.91 17.04
N GLU A 3 -6.53 -2.74 18.10
CA GLU A 3 -7.72 -2.98 18.94
C GLU A 3 -8.24 -1.73 19.68
N ARG A 4 -7.45 -0.66 19.80
CA ARG A 4 -7.89 0.59 20.43
C ARG A 4 -8.53 1.60 19.47
N TRP A 5 -8.44 1.39 18.16
CA TRP A 5 -8.72 2.43 17.16
C TRP A 5 -9.77 2.05 16.11
N VAL A 6 -10.14 0.78 16.05
CA VAL A 6 -11.11 0.26 15.08
C VAL A 6 -12.14 -0.57 15.83
N ASP A 7 -13.39 -0.15 15.80
CA ASP A 7 -14.49 -1.01 16.24
C ASP A 7 -14.54 -2.26 15.34
N ALA A 8 -14.50 -3.44 15.96
CA ALA A 8 -14.51 -4.73 15.30
C ALA A 8 -15.75 -4.93 14.41
N THR A 9 -16.87 -4.25 14.71
CA THR A 9 -18.07 -4.28 13.88
C THR A 9 -17.80 -3.78 12.45
N HIS A 10 -16.89 -2.82 12.28
CA HIS A 10 -16.49 -2.29 10.97
C HIS A 10 -15.57 -3.23 10.18
N LEU A 11 -15.10 -4.33 10.76
CA LEU A 11 -14.37 -5.36 10.02
C LEU A 11 -15.30 -6.37 9.32
N SER A 12 -16.59 -6.36 9.67
CA SER A 12 -17.54 -7.40 9.24
C SER A 12 -18.28 -7.12 7.92
N THR A 13 -17.97 -6.04 7.19
CA THR A 13 -18.79 -5.62 6.04
C THR A 13 -18.58 -6.45 4.76
N ARG A 14 -19.69 -7.09 4.34
CA ARG A 14 -20.05 -7.62 3.00
C ARG A 14 -18.91 -8.21 2.16
N ASN A 15 -18.59 -9.47 2.39
CA ASN A 15 -17.98 -10.31 1.37
C ASN A 15 -19.08 -11.11 0.68
N ASP A 16 -19.35 -10.83 -0.60
CA ASP A 16 -20.25 -11.63 -1.45
C ASP A 16 -19.59 -12.97 -1.89
N GLY A 17 -18.68 -13.52 -1.08
CA GLY A 17 -17.90 -14.73 -1.39
C GLY A 17 -16.94 -15.14 -0.27
N ASP A 18 -16.36 -16.33 -0.40
CA ASP A 18 -15.38 -16.85 0.55
C ASP A 18 -14.04 -16.09 0.39
N PRO A 19 -13.56 -15.31 1.39
CA PRO A 19 -12.26 -14.62 1.30
C PRO A 19 -11.07 -15.58 1.14
N TRP A 20 -11.25 -16.88 1.39
CA TRP A 20 -10.25 -17.92 1.20
C TRP A 20 -10.27 -18.55 -0.19
N ALA A 21 -11.28 -18.25 -1.01
CA ALA A 21 -11.34 -18.61 -2.43
C ALA A 21 -10.51 -17.64 -3.28
N VAL A 22 -9.20 -17.76 -3.16
CA VAL A 22 -8.22 -16.88 -3.80
C VAL A 22 -8.03 -17.23 -5.28
N ASP A 23 -8.05 -16.21 -6.14
CA ASP A 23 -7.62 -16.32 -7.54
C ASP A 23 -6.09 -16.11 -7.64
N TYR A 24 -5.36 -17.19 -7.89
CA TYR A 24 -3.91 -17.17 -8.03
C TYR A 24 -3.42 -16.86 -9.45
N THR A 25 -4.28 -16.50 -10.40
CA THR A 25 -3.91 -16.29 -11.82
C THR A 25 -2.77 -15.28 -11.99
N ALA A 26 -2.82 -14.17 -11.26
CA ALA A 26 -1.76 -13.16 -11.30
C ALA A 26 -0.49 -13.58 -10.53
N HIS A 27 -0.63 -14.48 -9.55
CA HIS A 27 0.41 -14.89 -8.61
C HIS A 27 0.48 -16.41 -8.47
N PRO A 28 0.82 -17.15 -9.54
CA PRO A 28 0.71 -18.61 -9.56
C PRO A 28 1.64 -19.30 -8.56
N LEU A 29 2.77 -18.68 -8.21
CA LEU A 29 3.69 -19.16 -7.17
C LEU A 29 3.21 -18.86 -5.74
N LEU A 30 2.03 -18.25 -5.56
CA LEU A 30 1.33 -18.22 -4.27
C LEU A 30 0.23 -19.28 -4.20
N ASP A 31 -0.01 -20.07 -5.26
CA ASP A 31 -0.96 -21.19 -5.22
C ASP A 31 -0.34 -22.37 -4.45
N PRO A 32 -0.94 -22.85 -3.34
CA PRO A 32 -0.47 -24.04 -2.62
C PRO A 32 -0.37 -25.31 -3.48
N ALA A 33 -1.12 -25.39 -4.57
CA ALA A 33 -1.15 -26.52 -5.48
C ALA A 33 -0.21 -26.36 -6.69
N PHE A 34 0.60 -25.29 -6.76
CA PHE A 34 1.45 -24.99 -7.93
C PHE A 34 2.33 -26.17 -8.37
N THR A 35 3.02 -26.81 -7.43
CA THR A 35 3.90 -27.98 -7.69
C THR A 35 3.14 -29.29 -7.87
N GLN A 36 1.86 -29.34 -7.50
CA GLN A 36 1.03 -30.54 -7.58
C GLN A 36 0.30 -30.65 -8.91
N ARG A 37 0.03 -29.52 -9.56
CA ARG A 37 -0.63 -29.49 -10.87
C ARG A 37 0.37 -29.77 -11.99
N PRO A 38 0.04 -30.61 -12.99
CA PRO A 38 0.92 -30.92 -14.12
C PRO A 38 0.93 -29.77 -15.15
N THR A 39 1.38 -28.59 -14.73
CA THR A 39 1.47 -27.41 -15.59
C THR A 39 2.81 -27.38 -16.34
N ARG A 40 2.84 -26.71 -17.50
CA ARG A 40 4.10 -26.48 -18.23
C ARG A 40 5.10 -25.66 -17.41
N VAL A 41 4.60 -24.68 -16.66
CA VAL A 41 5.42 -23.82 -15.79
C VAL A 41 6.01 -24.62 -14.64
N GLY A 42 5.23 -25.47 -13.97
CA GLY A 42 5.74 -26.36 -12.92
C GLY A 42 6.84 -27.29 -13.42
N ARG A 43 6.68 -27.87 -14.62
CA ARG A 43 7.73 -28.67 -15.27
C ARG A 43 8.99 -27.86 -15.55
N PHE A 44 8.87 -26.62 -16.01
CA PHE A 44 10.01 -25.74 -16.24
C PHE A 44 10.79 -25.45 -14.95
N PHE A 45 10.10 -25.18 -13.84
CA PHE A 45 10.74 -25.01 -12.53
C PHE A 45 11.44 -26.30 -12.07
N HIS A 46 10.85 -27.47 -12.32
CA HIS A 46 11.45 -28.75 -11.96
C HIS A 46 12.73 -29.02 -12.76
N GLU A 47 12.73 -28.80 -14.07
CA GLU A 47 13.93 -28.94 -14.91
C GLU A 47 15.02 -27.94 -14.51
N MET A 48 14.65 -26.69 -14.20
CA MET A 48 15.58 -25.70 -13.66
C MET A 48 16.22 -26.20 -12.36
N SER A 49 15.41 -26.72 -11.42
CA SER A 49 15.88 -27.27 -10.15
C SER A 49 16.90 -28.38 -10.36
N ARG A 50 16.57 -29.37 -11.20
CA ARG A 50 17.45 -30.52 -11.49
C ARG A 50 18.78 -30.08 -12.10
N ARG A 51 18.74 -29.08 -12.99
CA ARG A 51 19.94 -28.57 -13.63
C ARG A 51 20.87 -27.90 -12.62
N ILE A 52 20.34 -27.04 -11.74
CA ILE A 52 21.19 -26.29 -10.80
C ILE A 52 21.66 -27.12 -9.61
N GLU A 53 20.99 -28.24 -9.30
CA GLU A 53 21.27 -29.08 -8.12
C GLU A 53 22.70 -29.63 -8.08
N HIS A 54 23.24 -29.99 -9.24
CA HIS A 54 24.55 -30.65 -9.36
C HIS A 54 25.54 -29.91 -10.27
N ASP A 55 25.19 -28.71 -10.73
CA ASP A 55 26.04 -27.90 -11.62
C ASP A 55 26.17 -26.46 -11.08
N ASP A 56 27.36 -26.15 -10.58
CA ASP A 56 27.69 -24.82 -10.05
C ASP A 56 27.79 -23.75 -11.14
N ALA A 57 28.17 -24.13 -12.37
CA ALA A 57 28.17 -23.18 -13.48
C ALA A 57 26.74 -22.84 -13.86
N ALA A 58 25.88 -23.84 -14.03
CA ALA A 58 24.47 -23.62 -14.31
C ALA A 58 23.77 -22.82 -13.20
N TYR A 59 24.12 -23.05 -11.93
CA TYR A 59 23.58 -22.27 -10.81
C TYR A 59 23.96 -20.78 -10.90
N ARG A 60 25.23 -20.47 -11.14
CA ARG A 60 25.69 -19.09 -11.34
C ARG A 60 25.02 -18.45 -12.54
N ASP A 61 24.84 -19.19 -13.63
CA ASP A 61 24.18 -18.71 -14.85
C ASP A 61 22.68 -18.43 -14.62
N GLU A 62 21.97 -19.21 -13.80
CA GLU A 62 20.58 -18.90 -13.43
C GLU A 62 20.47 -17.61 -12.62
N ILE A 63 21.33 -17.45 -11.61
CA ILE A 63 21.33 -16.23 -10.80
C ILE A 63 21.64 -15.03 -11.68
N HIS A 64 22.64 -15.15 -12.55
CA HIS A 64 23.02 -14.08 -13.45
C HIS A 64 21.87 -13.68 -14.38
N ARG A 65 21.19 -14.65 -15.00
CA ARG A 65 20.02 -14.41 -15.86
C ARG A 65 18.81 -13.83 -15.14
N LEU A 66 18.61 -14.18 -13.87
CA LEU A 66 17.51 -13.65 -13.08
C LEU A 66 17.70 -12.15 -12.77
N LEU A 67 18.94 -11.74 -12.54
CA LEU A 67 19.24 -10.41 -12.00
C LEU A 67 19.73 -9.41 -13.05
N ASN A 68 20.24 -9.87 -14.19
CA ASN A 68 20.91 -9.02 -15.17
C ASN A 68 20.23 -9.05 -16.53
N PRO A 69 20.34 -7.94 -17.31
CA PRO A 69 19.92 -7.93 -18.70
C PRO A 69 20.58 -9.04 -19.53
N PRO A 70 19.89 -9.58 -20.55
CA PRO A 70 20.50 -10.49 -21.51
C PRO A 70 21.75 -9.87 -22.16
N GLY A 71 22.85 -10.63 -22.16
CA GLY A 71 24.12 -10.19 -22.74
C GLY A 71 25.09 -9.50 -21.76
N THR A 72 24.68 -9.26 -20.51
CA THR A 72 25.61 -8.78 -19.48
C THR A 72 26.74 -9.78 -19.27
N PRO A 73 28.03 -9.38 -19.27
CA PRO A 73 29.14 -10.29 -18.99
C PRO A 73 29.08 -10.88 -17.57
N PRO A 74 29.54 -12.13 -17.36
CA PRO A 74 29.70 -12.69 -16.02
C PRO A 74 30.58 -11.81 -15.13
N GLY A 75 30.19 -11.62 -13.87
CA GLY A 75 30.90 -10.79 -12.90
C GLY A 75 30.60 -9.29 -12.99
N GLN A 76 29.75 -8.85 -13.92
CA GLN A 76 29.21 -7.49 -13.96
C GLN A 76 27.73 -7.48 -13.57
N GLY A 77 27.29 -6.38 -12.94
CA GLY A 77 25.91 -6.18 -12.51
C GLY A 77 25.59 -6.82 -11.15
N TYR A 78 24.36 -7.26 -11.01
CA TYR A 78 23.83 -7.86 -9.77
C TYR A 78 24.28 -9.31 -9.63
N GLY A 79 24.47 -9.75 -8.39
CA GLY A 79 24.99 -11.09 -8.07
C GLY A 79 24.20 -11.83 -7.00
N ALA A 80 24.74 -12.97 -6.56
CA ALA A 80 24.10 -13.81 -5.54
C ALA A 80 23.80 -13.04 -4.24
N VAL A 81 24.62 -12.06 -3.88
CA VAL A 81 24.40 -11.19 -2.71
C VAL A 81 23.09 -10.41 -2.81
N ASP A 82 22.74 -9.90 -4.00
CA ASP A 82 21.48 -9.18 -4.21
C ASP A 82 20.26 -10.09 -4.07
N LEU A 83 20.36 -11.31 -4.59
CA LEU A 83 19.30 -12.31 -4.42
C LEU A 83 19.12 -12.68 -2.95
N VAL A 84 20.21 -12.87 -2.21
CA VAL A 84 20.19 -13.12 -0.75
C VAL A 84 19.53 -11.95 0.00
N ARG A 85 19.82 -10.71 -0.40
CA ARG A 85 19.17 -9.52 0.17
C ARG A 85 17.65 -9.57 -0.06
N SER A 86 17.20 -9.80 -1.30
CA SER A 86 15.76 -9.89 -1.60
C SER A 86 15.05 -11.04 -0.88
N MET A 87 15.73 -12.18 -0.67
CA MET A 87 15.20 -13.28 0.14
C MET A 87 15.08 -12.92 1.63
N THR A 88 16.04 -12.17 2.15
CA THR A 88 16.02 -11.67 3.54
C THR A 88 14.90 -10.64 3.73
N GLU A 89 14.69 -9.77 2.74
CA GLU A 89 13.58 -8.81 2.73
C GLU A 89 12.21 -9.51 2.63
N ALA A 90 12.12 -10.60 1.87
CA ALA A 90 10.91 -11.42 1.81
C ALA A 90 10.57 -12.03 3.18
N ASP A 91 11.56 -12.54 3.92
CA ASP A 91 11.35 -13.01 5.30
C ASP A 91 10.93 -11.88 6.23
N ALA A 92 11.58 -10.71 6.13
CA ALA A 92 11.23 -9.54 6.90
C ALA A 92 9.77 -9.11 6.64
N TYR A 93 9.37 -9.09 5.37
CA TYR A 93 8.01 -8.80 4.97
C TYR A 93 7.01 -9.77 5.59
N VAL A 94 7.24 -11.09 5.48
CA VAL A 94 6.34 -12.11 6.05
C VAL A 94 6.26 -11.99 7.57
N ARG A 95 7.39 -11.80 8.25
CA ARG A 95 7.43 -11.58 9.71
C ARG A 95 6.57 -10.39 10.11
N ASP A 96 6.68 -9.29 9.37
CA ASP A 96 5.91 -8.09 9.64
C ASP A 96 4.41 -8.32 9.36
N LEU A 97 4.03 -9.14 8.36
CA LEU A 97 2.64 -9.58 8.19
C LEU A 97 2.15 -10.40 9.38
N VAL A 98 2.96 -11.34 9.90
CA VAL A 98 2.61 -12.13 11.09
C VAL A 98 2.40 -11.21 12.30
N ALA A 99 3.25 -10.20 12.49
CA ALA A 99 3.15 -9.26 13.60
C ALA A 99 1.85 -8.42 13.58
N LEU A 100 1.20 -8.27 12.42
CA LEU A 100 -0.09 -7.60 12.29
C LEU A 100 -1.29 -8.49 12.71
N LEU A 101 -1.10 -9.81 12.85
CA LEU A 101 -2.14 -10.74 13.28
C LEU A 101 -2.29 -10.74 14.81
N PRO A 102 -3.47 -11.14 15.34
CA PRO A 102 -3.65 -11.34 16.77
C PRO A 102 -2.68 -12.38 17.33
N ALA A 103 -2.21 -12.17 18.57
CA ALA A 103 -1.18 -13.00 19.19
C ALA A 103 -1.47 -14.53 19.14
N PRO A 104 -2.71 -15.02 19.36
CA PRO A 104 -3.00 -16.46 19.24
C PRO A 104 -2.73 -17.03 17.84
N SER A 105 -3.00 -16.25 16.78
CA SER A 105 -2.78 -16.69 15.39
C SER A 105 -1.30 -16.70 15.01
N GLN A 106 -0.48 -15.83 15.61
CA GLN A 106 0.93 -15.65 15.23
C GLN A 106 1.76 -16.93 15.34
N ALA A 107 1.55 -17.72 16.40
CA ALA A 107 2.30 -18.96 16.61
C ALA A 107 2.00 -20.02 15.54
N LEU A 108 0.76 -20.05 15.05
CA LEU A 108 0.30 -21.06 14.09
C LEU A 108 0.82 -20.80 12.68
N VAL A 109 0.97 -19.52 12.30
CA VAL A 109 1.41 -19.12 10.95
C VAL A 109 2.87 -18.67 10.87
N ARG A 110 3.61 -18.71 11.99
CA ARG A 110 5.04 -18.36 12.01
C ARG A 110 5.83 -19.19 10.99
N PRO A 111 6.64 -18.58 10.10
CA PRO A 111 7.44 -19.34 9.15
C PRO A 111 8.36 -20.37 9.81
N GLN A 112 8.56 -21.51 9.14
CA GLN A 112 9.44 -22.58 9.58
C GLN A 112 10.91 -22.14 9.56
N ALA A 113 11.65 -22.48 10.62
CA ALA A 113 13.05 -22.10 10.77
C ALA A 113 13.92 -22.56 9.58
N THR A 114 13.65 -23.76 9.05
CA THR A 114 14.32 -24.32 7.88
C THR A 114 14.21 -23.42 6.65
N VAL A 115 13.07 -22.75 6.44
CA VAL A 115 12.85 -21.87 5.29
C VAL A 115 13.44 -20.48 5.55
N THR A 116 13.25 -19.93 6.75
CA THR A 116 13.78 -18.60 7.09
C THR A 116 15.31 -18.57 7.14
N ALA A 117 15.95 -19.67 7.53
CA ALA A 117 17.42 -19.76 7.54
C ALA A 117 18.02 -19.98 6.14
N CYS A 118 17.19 -20.26 5.13
CA CYS A 118 17.65 -20.62 3.79
C CYS A 118 17.51 -19.43 2.82
N ASN A 119 18.64 -18.82 2.45
CA ASN A 119 18.72 -17.75 1.43
C ASN A 119 19.43 -18.18 0.14
N ASP A 120 19.48 -19.49 -0.10
CA ASP A 120 20.11 -20.08 -1.28
C ASP A 120 19.02 -20.60 -2.24
N LEU A 121 19.07 -20.15 -3.50
CA LEU A 121 18.06 -20.49 -4.51
C LEU A 121 18.03 -21.99 -4.78
N ARG A 122 19.19 -22.65 -4.90
CA ARG A 122 19.29 -24.10 -5.12
C ARG A 122 18.60 -24.86 -3.99
N THR A 123 18.90 -24.51 -2.75
CA THR A 123 18.34 -25.16 -1.56
C THR A 123 16.83 -24.92 -1.43
N LEU A 124 16.34 -23.70 -1.66
CA LEU A 124 14.89 -23.42 -1.66
C LEU A 124 14.14 -24.19 -2.76
N MET A 125 14.76 -24.36 -3.93
CA MET A 125 14.20 -25.16 -5.02
C MET A 125 14.12 -26.66 -4.66
N SER A 126 15.14 -27.20 -3.98
CA SER A 126 15.08 -28.56 -3.44
C SER A 126 13.96 -28.73 -2.41
N LEU A 127 13.79 -27.76 -1.49
CA LEU A 127 12.70 -27.77 -0.51
C LEU A 127 11.31 -27.69 -1.18
N LEU A 128 11.17 -26.85 -2.23
CA LEU A 128 9.95 -26.70 -3.03
C LEU A 128 9.50 -28.02 -3.69
N PHE A 129 10.44 -28.87 -4.11
CA PHE A 129 10.12 -30.14 -4.75
C PHE A 129 10.20 -31.36 -3.81
N SER A 130 10.49 -31.14 -2.53
CA SER A 130 10.46 -32.18 -1.51
C SER A 130 9.04 -32.71 -1.28
N ARG A 131 8.92 -33.99 -0.90
CA ARG A 131 7.63 -34.68 -0.70
C ARG A 131 7.13 -34.66 0.75
N GLU A 132 7.95 -34.22 1.69
CA GLU A 132 7.76 -34.56 3.11
C GLU A 132 6.83 -33.59 3.85
N ASP A 133 6.86 -32.29 3.55
CA ASP A 133 6.06 -31.30 4.27
C ASP A 133 5.42 -30.25 3.31
N PRO A 134 4.07 -30.26 3.15
CA PRO A 134 3.35 -29.28 2.35
C PRO A 134 3.59 -27.82 2.77
N ARG A 135 3.83 -27.56 4.06
CA ARG A 135 4.10 -26.22 4.59
C ARG A 135 5.49 -25.74 4.22
N ILE A 136 6.53 -26.55 4.43
CA ILE A 136 7.90 -26.19 4.02
C ILE A 136 7.94 -25.89 2.52
N ARG A 137 7.25 -26.72 1.72
CA ARG A 137 7.12 -26.52 0.29
C ARG A 137 6.49 -25.18 -0.07
N PHE A 138 5.31 -24.87 0.49
CA PHE A 138 4.62 -23.61 0.23
C PHE A 138 5.43 -22.41 0.71
N GLU A 139 6.02 -22.48 1.90
CA GLU A 139 6.81 -21.37 2.45
C GLU A 139 8.07 -21.09 1.62
N SER A 140 8.73 -22.13 1.11
CA SER A 140 9.86 -22.01 0.17
C SER A 140 9.42 -21.36 -1.15
N GLN A 141 8.28 -21.83 -1.70
CA GLN A 141 7.64 -21.25 -2.89
C GLN A 141 7.34 -19.76 -2.71
N ARG A 142 6.70 -19.41 -1.59
CA ARG A 142 6.33 -18.04 -1.22
C ARG A 142 7.57 -17.18 -1.09
N LYS A 143 8.60 -17.63 -0.39
CA LYS A 143 9.85 -16.88 -0.21
C LYS A 143 10.52 -16.57 -1.56
N LEU A 144 10.67 -17.58 -2.43
CA LEU A 144 11.20 -17.40 -3.78
C LEU A 144 10.41 -16.38 -4.58
N TYR A 145 9.08 -16.46 -4.52
CA TYR A 145 8.22 -15.57 -5.30
C TYR A 145 8.21 -14.14 -4.77
N LEU A 146 8.14 -13.95 -3.46
CA LEU A 146 8.21 -12.63 -2.85
C LEU A 146 9.56 -11.95 -3.13
N ALA A 147 10.67 -12.71 -3.07
CA ALA A 147 11.99 -12.20 -3.47
C ALA A 147 12.01 -11.77 -4.94
N LYS A 148 11.40 -12.57 -5.84
CA LYS A 148 11.25 -12.21 -7.26
C LYS A 148 10.45 -10.91 -7.45
N LEU A 149 9.33 -10.75 -6.75
CA LEU A 149 8.52 -9.54 -6.83
C LEU A 149 9.27 -8.31 -6.30
N LEU A 150 10.04 -8.47 -5.23
CA LEU A 150 10.91 -7.39 -4.71
C LEU A 150 11.97 -6.98 -5.74
N LEU A 151 12.58 -7.94 -6.43
CA LEU A 151 13.50 -7.67 -7.53
C LEU A 151 12.81 -6.93 -8.69
N ASP A 152 11.60 -7.35 -9.08
CA ASP A 152 10.85 -6.64 -10.13
C ASP A 152 10.58 -5.17 -9.73
N ILE A 153 10.20 -4.96 -8.46
CA ILE A 153 9.96 -3.62 -7.90
C ILE A 153 11.24 -2.78 -7.98
N ASP A 154 12.40 -3.35 -7.62
CA ASP A 154 13.69 -2.66 -7.70
C ASP A 154 14.12 -2.36 -9.15
N HIS A 155 13.77 -3.23 -10.09
CA HIS A 155 14.07 -3.07 -11.51
C HIS A 155 13.05 -2.22 -12.29
N SER A 156 11.94 -1.82 -11.66
CA SER A 156 10.94 -0.94 -12.27
C SER A 156 11.48 0.47 -12.50
N ARG A 157 11.33 0.96 -13.73
CA ARG A 157 11.77 2.31 -14.09
C ARG A 157 10.97 3.38 -13.34
N HIS A 158 9.67 3.19 -13.15
CA HIS A 158 8.83 4.14 -12.42
C HIS A 158 9.22 4.23 -10.95
N ILE A 159 9.65 3.12 -10.36
CA ILE A 159 10.13 3.10 -8.97
C ILE A 159 11.51 3.75 -8.87
N GLN A 160 12.45 3.41 -9.75
CA GLN A 160 13.79 4.01 -9.77
C GLN A 160 13.74 5.53 -10.01
N LYS A 161 12.84 6.01 -10.88
CA LYS A 161 12.66 7.44 -11.15
C LYS A 161 11.78 8.16 -10.12
N GLY A 162 11.13 7.44 -9.21
CA GLY A 162 10.17 7.98 -8.25
C GLY A 162 10.67 9.16 -7.41
N PRO A 163 11.88 9.13 -6.81
CA PRO A 163 12.42 10.27 -6.05
C PRO A 163 12.57 11.53 -6.90
N ARG A 164 13.00 11.37 -8.17
CA ARG A 164 13.14 12.48 -9.12
C ARG A 164 11.79 13.04 -9.53
N HIS A 165 10.82 12.17 -9.81
CA HIS A 165 9.45 12.57 -10.12
C HIS A 165 8.80 13.31 -8.94
N LYS A 166 9.00 12.84 -7.69
CA LYS A 166 8.57 13.56 -6.49
C LYS A 166 9.19 14.95 -6.42
N ALA A 167 10.51 15.06 -6.58
CA ALA A 167 11.21 16.34 -6.53
C ALA A 167 10.68 17.32 -7.59
N TYR A 168 10.37 16.83 -8.79
CA TYR A 168 9.79 17.63 -9.86
C TYR A 168 8.38 18.14 -9.50
N ILE A 169 7.50 17.30 -8.95
CA ILE A 169 6.17 17.74 -8.47
C ILE A 169 6.30 18.78 -7.35
N GLU A 170 7.18 18.56 -6.38
CA GLU A 170 7.41 19.51 -5.29
C GLU A 170 7.94 20.84 -5.81
N HIS A 171 8.77 20.83 -6.86
CA HIS A 171 9.22 22.04 -7.53
C HIS A 171 8.06 22.77 -8.22
N LEU A 172 7.25 22.07 -9.01
CA LEU A 172 6.06 22.66 -9.65
C LEU A 172 5.11 23.28 -8.63
N LEU A 173 4.79 22.56 -7.55
CA LEU A 173 3.89 23.07 -6.50
C LEU A 173 4.51 24.23 -5.72
N ARG A 174 5.82 24.23 -5.49
CA ARG A 174 6.52 25.37 -4.87
C ARG A 174 6.42 26.62 -5.72
N GLU A 175 6.75 26.49 -7.01
CA GLU A 175 6.75 27.62 -7.94
C GLU A 175 5.35 28.02 -8.39
N GLY A 176 4.37 27.14 -8.31
CA GLY A 176 3.00 27.38 -8.79
C GLY A 176 2.00 27.74 -7.70
N LEU A 177 2.12 27.16 -6.51
CA LEU A 177 1.21 27.37 -5.39
C LEU A 177 1.92 28.02 -4.21
N TRP A 178 2.95 27.38 -3.67
CA TRP A 178 3.46 27.73 -2.34
C TRP A 178 4.19 29.06 -2.29
N LYS A 179 4.76 29.54 -3.40
CA LYS A 179 5.32 30.91 -3.47
C LYS A 179 4.27 32.02 -3.28
N HIS A 180 2.98 31.69 -3.41
CA HIS A 180 1.85 32.60 -3.22
C HIS A 180 1.20 32.46 -1.84
N ALA A 181 1.82 31.70 -0.93
CA ALA A 181 1.37 31.67 0.46
C ALA A 181 1.63 33.03 1.12
N VAL A 182 0.56 33.67 1.59
CA VAL A 182 0.64 34.98 2.26
C VAL A 182 0.64 34.84 3.78
N ASP A 183 0.14 33.72 4.31
CA ASP A 183 0.13 33.43 5.73
C ASP A 183 0.23 31.92 6.02
N THR A 184 0.69 31.57 7.22
CA THR A 184 0.74 30.19 7.71
C THR A 184 0.35 30.15 9.18
N ASN A 185 -0.78 29.51 9.47
CA ASN A 185 -1.38 29.50 10.80
C ASN A 185 -1.53 28.07 11.34
N THR A 186 -1.33 27.93 12.64
CA THR A 186 -1.70 26.70 13.33
C THR A 186 -3.18 26.75 13.68
N VAL A 187 -3.96 25.80 13.20
CA VAL A 187 -5.40 25.70 13.46
C VAL A 187 -5.67 24.45 14.28
N GLU A 188 -6.36 24.59 15.41
CA GLU A 188 -6.82 23.47 16.22
C GLU A 188 -8.33 23.27 16.04
N ILE A 189 -8.73 22.04 15.73
CA ILE A 189 -10.10 21.64 15.46
C ILE A 189 -10.55 20.68 16.55
N GLY A 190 -11.65 21.00 17.24
CA GLY A 190 -12.37 20.05 18.07
C GLY A 190 -13.42 19.36 17.23
N PHE A 191 -13.52 18.03 17.28
CA PHE A 191 -14.48 17.26 16.49
C PHE A 191 -15.02 16.03 17.23
N GLU A 192 -16.21 15.59 16.81
CA GLU A 192 -16.89 14.41 17.33
C GLU A 192 -17.87 13.85 16.29
N LEU A 193 -18.25 12.58 16.45
CA LEU A 193 -19.29 11.96 15.64
C LEU A 193 -20.65 12.60 15.92
N GLY A 194 -21.39 12.92 14.86
CA GLY A 194 -22.75 13.42 14.96
C GLY A 194 -23.74 12.36 15.46
N PRO A 195 -24.95 12.78 15.88
CA PRO A 195 -25.98 11.86 16.37
C PRO A 195 -26.46 10.84 15.33
N ASP A 196 -26.25 11.11 14.05
CA ASP A 196 -26.56 10.21 12.93
C ASP A 196 -25.52 9.09 12.74
N GLY A 197 -24.40 9.14 13.47
CA GLY A 197 -23.30 8.18 13.33
C GLY A 197 -22.51 8.32 12.02
N GLU A 198 -22.75 9.39 11.25
CA GLU A 198 -22.14 9.59 9.92
C GLU A 198 -21.56 10.98 9.71
N SER A 199 -22.22 12.03 10.20
CA SER A 199 -21.69 13.39 10.14
C SER A 199 -20.57 13.59 11.16
N ILE A 200 -19.65 14.51 10.89
CA ILE A 200 -18.71 15.01 11.90
C ILE A 200 -19.12 16.42 12.29
N ARG A 201 -19.34 16.64 13.58
CA ARG A 201 -19.47 17.99 14.14
C ARG A 201 -18.10 18.49 14.54
N TYR A 202 -17.71 19.67 14.07
CA TYR A 202 -16.40 20.24 14.39
C TYR A 202 -16.46 21.75 14.62
N ASN A 203 -15.46 22.29 15.32
CA ASN A 203 -15.32 23.72 15.61
C ASN A 203 -13.84 24.11 15.74
N LEU A 204 -13.55 25.41 15.61
CA LEU A 204 -12.19 25.98 15.73
C LEU A 204 -11.76 26.22 17.19
N ARG A 205 -12.60 25.87 18.17
CA ARG A 205 -12.37 26.10 19.61
C ARG A 205 -12.76 24.85 20.38
N PRO A 206 -11.85 23.86 20.47
CA PRO A 206 -12.18 22.55 20.98
C PRO A 206 -12.84 22.59 22.36
N GLN A 207 -13.94 21.87 22.51
CA GLN A 207 -14.68 21.75 23.77
C GLN A 207 -14.22 20.53 24.57
N PRO A 208 -14.47 20.48 25.89
CA PRO A 208 -14.25 19.27 26.68
C PRO A 208 -15.02 18.08 26.10
N GLY A 209 -14.36 16.92 25.99
CA GLY A 209 -14.96 15.68 25.47
C GLY A 209 -14.82 15.48 23.95
N GLN A 210 -14.41 16.50 23.20
CA GLN A 210 -14.14 16.36 21.77
C GLN A 210 -12.76 15.78 21.51
N GLU A 211 -12.63 15.02 20.42
CA GLU A 211 -11.33 14.74 19.83
C GLU A 211 -10.75 16.03 19.26
N ARG A 212 -9.42 16.17 19.28
CA ARG A 212 -8.74 17.37 18.80
C ARG A 212 -7.81 17.03 17.66
N TRP A 213 -7.74 17.89 16.66
CA TRP A 213 -6.81 17.78 15.54
C TRP A 213 -6.12 19.10 15.30
N GLN A 214 -4.80 19.07 15.06
CA GLN A 214 -4.02 20.26 14.76
C GLN A 214 -3.53 20.25 13.30
N PHE A 215 -3.77 21.35 12.60
CA PHE A 215 -3.31 21.62 11.24
C PHE A 215 -2.32 22.77 11.22
N ARG A 216 -1.44 22.76 10.22
CA ARG A 216 -0.64 23.93 9.83
C ARG A 216 -1.20 24.43 8.50
N SER A 217 -2.22 25.29 8.58
CA SER A 217 -2.88 25.86 7.41
C SER A 217 -1.95 26.83 6.69
N MET A 218 -1.98 26.80 5.36
CA MET A 218 -1.34 27.79 4.50
C MET A 218 -2.41 28.52 3.69
N PHE A 219 -2.47 29.84 3.84
CA PHE A 219 -3.40 30.68 3.11
C PHE A 219 -2.73 31.19 1.83
N LEU A 220 -3.35 30.91 0.69
CA LEU A 220 -2.88 31.26 -0.65
C LEU A 220 -3.69 32.40 -1.24
N GLU A 221 -3.02 33.34 -1.89
CA GLU A 221 -3.64 34.36 -2.73
C GLU A 221 -2.93 34.48 -4.07
N LEU A 222 -3.62 34.15 -5.16
CA LEU A 222 -3.08 34.23 -6.52
C LEU A 222 -4.19 34.40 -7.56
N GLU A 223 -3.81 34.87 -8.75
CA GLU A 223 -4.71 34.93 -9.90
C GLU A 223 -4.68 33.60 -10.66
N ALA A 224 -5.85 33.03 -10.95
CA ALA A 224 -6.02 31.85 -11.77
C ALA A 224 -7.28 32.02 -12.64
N GLY A 225 -7.21 31.67 -13.92
CA GLY A 225 -8.35 31.83 -14.85
C GLY A 225 -8.91 33.26 -14.94
N GLY A 226 -8.08 34.29 -14.70
CA GLY A 226 -8.50 35.70 -14.74
C GLY A 226 -9.28 36.19 -13.52
N ARG A 227 -9.31 35.41 -12.42
CA ARG A 227 -9.89 35.80 -11.13
C ARG A 227 -8.89 35.60 -10.00
N ARG A 228 -9.02 36.40 -8.94
CA ARG A 228 -8.28 36.18 -7.69
C ARG A 228 -8.89 34.99 -6.95
N VAL A 229 -8.06 34.02 -6.61
CA VAL A 229 -8.37 32.87 -5.77
C VAL A 229 -7.76 33.11 -4.40
N ALA A 230 -8.57 32.92 -3.35
CA ALA A 230 -8.15 32.91 -1.96
C ALA A 230 -8.50 31.54 -1.37
N LEU A 231 -7.51 30.81 -0.87
CA LEU A 231 -7.68 29.41 -0.46
C LEU A 231 -6.85 29.07 0.77
N ASP A 232 -7.49 28.48 1.78
CA ASP A 232 -6.82 27.82 2.90
C ASP A 232 -6.57 26.33 2.59
N VAL A 233 -5.29 25.96 2.54
CA VAL A 233 -4.85 24.56 2.49
C VAL A 233 -4.44 24.13 3.89
N LEU A 234 -5.33 23.40 4.57
CA LEU A 234 -5.14 22.93 5.95
C LEU A 234 -3.99 21.93 6.09
N TYR A 235 -3.75 21.13 5.06
CA TYR A 235 -2.68 20.15 5.02
C TYR A 235 -2.30 19.80 3.59
N TYR A 236 -1.02 19.60 3.36
CA TYR A 236 -0.47 19.03 2.14
C TYR A 236 0.59 17.99 2.47
N ASN A 237 0.59 16.88 1.72
CA ASN A 237 1.69 15.93 1.71
C ASN A 237 1.83 15.29 0.33
N CYS A 238 3.03 15.36 -0.25
CA CYS A 238 3.42 14.54 -1.39
C CYS A 238 4.35 13.41 -0.94
N ARG A 239 3.99 12.19 -1.31
CA ARG A 239 4.62 10.95 -0.87
C ARG A 239 5.05 10.09 -2.06
N PHE A 240 6.16 9.38 -1.91
CA PHE A 240 6.59 8.31 -2.80
C PHE A 240 6.63 6.99 -2.03
N LYS A 241 5.91 5.96 -2.49
CA LYS A 241 5.63 4.75 -1.69
C LYS A 241 6.83 3.99 -1.12
N ARG A 242 8.01 4.12 -1.74
CA ARG A 242 9.24 3.43 -1.30
C ARG A 242 9.92 4.15 -0.13
N THR A 243 9.93 5.49 -0.14
CA THR A 243 10.69 6.32 0.81
C THR A 243 9.88 6.74 2.05
N VAL A 244 8.62 6.28 2.17
CA VAL A 244 7.69 6.85 3.16
C VAL A 244 7.62 5.97 4.41
N THR A 245 8.17 6.53 5.46
CA THR A 245 7.68 6.50 6.84
C THR A 245 6.16 6.77 6.85
N PRO A 246 5.25 5.77 6.95
CA PRO A 246 3.82 6.06 6.97
C PRO A 246 3.44 7.12 8.00
N ILE A 247 2.56 8.01 7.58
CA ILE A 247 1.85 8.87 8.51
C ILE A 247 1.13 7.97 9.52
N SER A 248 1.51 8.12 10.78
CA SER A 248 0.77 7.64 11.93
C SER A 248 0.17 8.84 12.65
N TYR A 249 -0.82 8.56 13.48
CA TYR A 249 -1.47 9.59 14.28
C TYR A 249 -1.18 9.26 15.73
N GLU A 250 -0.57 10.20 16.44
CA GLU A 250 -0.33 10.07 17.86
C GLU A 250 -1.09 11.15 18.60
N ILE A 251 -1.56 10.80 19.80
CA ILE A 251 -2.09 11.77 20.75
C ILE A 251 -0.89 12.37 21.46
N VAL A 252 -0.62 13.65 21.21
CA VAL A 252 0.39 14.45 21.92
C VAL A 252 -0.36 15.50 22.72
N ASP A 253 -0.20 15.48 24.04
CA ASP A 253 -0.85 16.42 24.96
C ASP A 253 -2.39 16.48 24.86
N GLY A 254 -3.02 15.35 24.52
CA GLY A 254 -4.48 15.26 24.35
C GLY A 254 -5.00 15.75 22.98
N SER A 255 -4.11 16.17 22.08
CA SER A 255 -4.45 16.52 20.69
C SER A 255 -3.83 15.54 19.69
N HIS A 256 -4.60 15.14 18.68
CA HIS A 256 -4.07 14.32 17.60
C HIS A 256 -3.14 15.15 16.73
N ARG A 257 -1.93 14.62 16.54
CA ARG A 257 -0.95 15.16 15.61
C ARG A 257 -0.61 14.13 14.55
N VAL A 258 -0.37 14.63 13.34
CA VAL A 258 0.26 13.87 12.26
C VAL A 258 1.71 13.64 12.64
N ILE A 259 2.08 12.38 12.93
CA ILE A 259 3.48 11.97 13.15
C ILE A 259 3.85 10.95 12.09
N GLU A 260 4.83 11.27 11.27
CA GLU A 260 5.39 10.29 10.34
C GLU A 260 6.14 9.20 11.15
N ARG A 261 5.61 7.96 11.18
CA ARG A 261 6.29 6.77 11.75
C ARG A 261 6.73 5.80 10.68
N ARG A 262 7.90 5.17 10.84
CA ARG A 262 8.30 4.10 9.93
C ARG A 262 7.46 2.86 10.26
N ARG A 263 6.85 2.26 9.24
CA ARG A 263 6.28 0.91 9.25
C ARG A 263 7.29 0.13 8.42
N TRP A 264 7.62 -1.10 8.81
CA TRP A 264 8.70 -1.90 8.23
C TRP A 264 10.12 -1.54 8.72
N ASP A 265 10.29 -1.24 10.02
CA ASP A 265 11.58 -0.86 10.64
C ASP A 265 12.71 -1.90 10.49
N ALA A 266 12.36 -3.14 10.16
CA ALA A 266 13.32 -4.23 9.99
C ALA A 266 13.69 -4.50 8.52
N GLN A 267 13.27 -3.63 7.59
CA GLN A 267 13.75 -3.57 6.21
C GLN A 267 14.67 -2.34 6.07
N ASP A 268 15.79 -2.47 5.37
CA ASP A 268 16.66 -1.32 5.07
C ASP A 268 15.83 -0.21 4.41
N GLN A 269 16.02 1.03 4.90
CA GLN A 269 15.33 2.34 4.74
C GLN A 269 14.42 2.70 3.53
N ASP A 270 13.97 1.77 2.69
CA ASP A 270 13.16 1.97 1.48
C ASP A 270 12.12 0.83 1.32
N SER A 271 11.09 0.79 2.16
CA SER A 271 10.21 -0.38 2.27
C SER A 271 9.30 -0.60 1.04
N SER A 272 9.70 -1.53 0.18
CA SER A 272 8.89 -2.06 -0.94
C SER A 272 7.66 -2.86 -0.47
N GLY A 273 7.54 -3.15 0.83
CA GLY A 273 6.45 -3.95 1.41
C GLY A 273 5.05 -3.40 1.11
N SER A 274 4.88 -2.07 1.02
CA SER A 274 3.57 -1.46 0.69
C SER A 274 3.17 -1.68 -0.78
N ILE A 275 4.16 -1.68 -1.69
CA ILE A 275 4.04 -1.94 -3.13
C ILE A 275 3.77 -3.44 -3.33
N LEU A 276 4.59 -4.31 -2.73
CA LEU A 276 4.42 -5.76 -2.73
C LEU A 276 3.04 -6.19 -2.24
N SER A 277 2.60 -5.65 -1.10
CA SER A 277 1.24 -5.90 -0.58
C SER A 277 0.15 -5.44 -1.54
N LYS A 278 0.43 -4.43 -2.38
CA LYS A 278 -0.53 -3.91 -3.37
C LYS A 278 -0.57 -4.80 -4.60
N MET A 279 0.58 -5.27 -5.05
CA MET A 279 0.70 -6.25 -6.12
C MET A 279 -0.16 -7.47 -5.81
N ILE A 280 0.11 -8.11 -4.67
CA ILE A 280 -0.58 -9.34 -4.26
C ILE A 280 -2.10 -9.13 -4.14
N ARG A 281 -2.54 -8.15 -3.35
CA ARG A 281 -3.99 -7.97 -3.08
C ARG A 281 -4.81 -7.51 -4.28
N LYS A 282 -4.17 -6.94 -5.32
CA LYS A 282 -4.84 -6.47 -6.53
C LYS A 282 -4.63 -7.41 -7.73
N GLY A 283 -3.85 -8.49 -7.58
CA GLY A 283 -3.48 -9.34 -8.70
C GLY A 283 -2.64 -8.62 -9.76
N ILE A 284 -1.74 -7.73 -9.33
CA ILE A 284 -0.84 -6.99 -10.23
C ILE A 284 0.51 -7.69 -10.23
N ASN A 285 0.95 -8.18 -11.37
CA ASN A 285 2.24 -8.88 -11.55
C ASN A 285 3.33 -8.00 -12.19
N ASP A 286 2.99 -6.78 -12.59
CA ASP A 286 3.90 -5.76 -13.11
C ASP A 286 3.91 -4.54 -12.17
N PRO A 287 5.03 -4.21 -11.51
CA PRO A 287 5.12 -3.04 -10.63
C PRO A 287 4.81 -1.72 -11.35
N ASP A 288 5.06 -1.60 -12.66
CA ASP A 288 4.78 -0.38 -13.43
C ASP A 288 3.27 -0.13 -13.59
N ALA A 289 2.42 -1.13 -13.38
CA ALA A 289 0.96 -0.98 -13.37
C ALA A 289 0.42 -0.32 -12.08
N ILE A 290 1.27 -0.03 -11.09
CA ILE A 290 0.88 0.68 -9.88
C ILE A 290 0.90 2.19 -10.15
N THR A 291 -0.28 2.76 -10.37
CA THR A 291 -0.41 4.19 -10.73
C THR A 291 -0.21 5.17 -9.57
N ASP A 292 -0.40 4.72 -8.32
CA ASP A 292 -0.31 5.58 -7.11
C ASP A 292 1.06 5.52 -6.44
N LEU A 293 2.14 5.19 -7.18
CA LEU A 293 3.51 5.19 -6.65
C LEU A 293 3.87 6.55 -6.03
N LEU A 294 3.42 7.63 -6.68
CA LEU A 294 3.40 8.98 -6.15
C LEU A 294 1.97 9.36 -5.80
N GLY A 295 1.80 10.03 -4.67
CA GLY A 295 0.52 10.63 -4.34
C GLY A 295 0.69 11.97 -3.66
N ALA A 296 -0.21 12.89 -3.94
CA ALA A 296 -0.33 14.17 -3.24
C ALA A 296 -1.71 14.24 -2.56
N MET A 297 -1.70 14.47 -1.26
CA MET A 297 -2.90 14.65 -0.46
C MET A 297 -3.03 16.12 -0.06
N PHE A 298 -4.23 16.65 -0.23
CA PHE A 298 -4.62 17.99 0.22
C PHE A 298 -5.84 17.88 1.13
N ILE A 299 -5.89 18.75 2.14
CA ILE A 299 -7.07 18.96 2.98
C ILE A 299 -7.44 20.44 2.87
N VAL A 300 -8.69 20.71 2.50
CA VAL A 300 -9.28 22.03 2.37
C VAL A 300 -10.56 22.09 3.21
N HIS A 301 -11.16 23.27 3.38
CA HIS A 301 -12.31 23.41 4.28
C HIS A 301 -13.56 22.66 3.79
N ASP A 302 -13.99 22.94 2.57
CA ASP A 302 -15.30 22.54 2.04
C ASP A 302 -15.23 22.23 0.54
N GLU A 303 -16.40 22.00 -0.08
CA GLU A 303 -16.53 21.64 -1.49
C GLU A 303 -16.15 22.78 -2.44
N ASP A 304 -16.48 24.03 -2.10
CA ASP A 304 -16.06 25.19 -2.89
C ASP A 304 -14.53 25.28 -2.94
N ALA A 305 -13.87 25.07 -1.79
CA ALA A 305 -12.42 25.03 -1.70
C ALA A 305 -11.78 23.87 -2.50
N VAL A 306 -12.50 22.76 -2.73
CA VAL A 306 -12.04 21.68 -3.63
C VAL A 306 -11.99 22.18 -5.07
N VAL A 307 -13.03 22.89 -5.53
CA VAL A 307 -13.08 23.45 -6.89
C VAL A 307 -12.00 24.51 -7.09
N GLU A 308 -11.78 25.36 -6.09
CA GLU A 308 -10.69 26.34 -6.09
C GLU A 308 -9.33 25.66 -6.20
N LEU A 309 -9.06 24.65 -5.37
CA LEU A 309 -7.79 23.92 -5.42
C LEU A 309 -7.59 23.21 -6.77
N LEU A 310 -8.63 22.60 -7.34
CA LEU A 310 -8.54 21.96 -8.67
C LEU A 310 -8.20 22.96 -9.77
N THR A 311 -8.77 24.17 -9.70
CA THR A 311 -8.47 25.26 -10.64
C THR A 311 -7.00 25.66 -10.52
N LEU A 312 -6.48 25.81 -9.31
CA LEU A 312 -5.07 26.12 -9.09
C LEU A 312 -4.14 24.98 -9.53
N LEU A 313 -4.48 23.73 -9.22
CA LEU A 313 -3.67 22.56 -9.62
C LEU A 313 -3.62 22.39 -11.14
N ASN A 314 -4.69 22.78 -11.85
CA ASN A 314 -4.70 22.77 -13.30
C ASN A 314 -3.61 23.69 -13.89
N ASP A 315 -3.49 24.90 -13.36
CA ASP A 315 -2.54 25.89 -13.87
C ASP A 315 -1.09 25.51 -13.52
N VAL A 316 -0.89 24.69 -12.48
CA VAL A 316 0.44 24.31 -11.97
C VAL A 316 0.93 22.96 -12.50
N LEU A 317 0.07 21.94 -12.51
CA LEU A 317 0.45 20.55 -12.82
C LEU A 317 0.01 20.12 -14.23
N GLY A 318 -0.91 20.86 -14.86
CA GLY A 318 -1.33 20.66 -16.23
C GLY A 318 -2.84 20.51 -16.44
N ASN A 319 -3.21 20.32 -17.71
CA ASN A 319 -4.57 20.43 -18.25
C ASN A 319 -5.57 19.38 -17.69
N PRO A 320 -6.89 19.67 -17.61
CA PRO A 320 -7.90 18.75 -17.08
C PRO A 320 -8.01 17.43 -17.87
N VAL A 321 -7.62 17.41 -19.15
CA VAL A 321 -7.61 16.19 -19.98
C VAL A 321 -6.53 15.17 -19.57
N ALA A 322 -5.58 15.57 -18.73
CA ALA A 322 -4.53 14.68 -18.21
C ALA A 322 -4.99 13.85 -17.00
N TRP A 323 -6.19 14.11 -16.48
CA TRP A 323 -6.76 13.38 -15.36
C TRP A 323 -7.41 12.07 -15.83
N ARG A 324 -7.17 10.99 -15.08
CA ARG A 324 -7.75 9.66 -15.30
C ARG A 324 -8.24 9.08 -13.98
N ASN A 325 -9.05 8.03 -14.06
CA ASN A 325 -9.52 7.27 -12.88
C ASN A 325 -10.18 8.15 -11.79
N ILE A 326 -10.88 9.22 -12.21
CA ILE A 326 -11.48 10.19 -11.29
C ILE A 326 -12.61 9.53 -10.49
N THR A 327 -12.61 9.81 -9.19
CA THR A 327 -13.67 9.47 -8.26
C THR A 327 -13.94 10.69 -7.40
N ASP A 328 -15.15 11.21 -7.51
CA ASP A 328 -15.60 12.36 -6.72
C ASP A 328 -16.81 11.96 -5.86
N THR A 329 -16.54 11.50 -4.63
CA THR A 329 -17.61 11.21 -3.66
C THR A 329 -18.01 12.43 -2.84
N ILE A 330 -17.44 13.60 -3.11
CA ILE A 330 -17.85 14.87 -2.51
C ILE A 330 -19.04 15.40 -3.30
N GLY A 331 -18.87 15.63 -4.60
CA GLY A 331 -19.91 16.18 -5.48
C GLY A 331 -20.92 15.14 -5.99
N PHE A 332 -20.56 13.85 -6.05
CA PHE A 332 -21.45 12.80 -6.58
C PHE A 332 -21.37 11.46 -5.82
N ALA A 333 -22.36 11.19 -4.97
CA ALA A 333 -22.43 9.94 -4.20
C ALA A 333 -22.39 8.65 -5.06
N GLY A 334 -22.84 8.71 -6.32
CA GLY A 334 -22.82 7.57 -7.23
C GLY A 334 -21.42 7.10 -7.64
N ASP A 335 -20.40 7.95 -7.49
CA ASP A 335 -19.01 7.61 -7.78
C ASP A 335 -18.39 6.70 -6.71
N ARG A 336 -19.08 6.51 -5.59
CA ARG A 336 -18.69 5.58 -4.52
C ARG A 336 -18.38 4.16 -5.02
N ARG A 337 -19.09 3.68 -6.05
CA ARG A 337 -18.84 2.37 -6.66
C ARG A 337 -17.44 2.22 -7.27
N ARG A 338 -16.74 3.33 -7.51
CA ARG A 338 -15.36 3.37 -8.02
C ARG A 338 -14.31 3.31 -6.90
N LEU A 339 -14.72 3.49 -5.64
CA LEU A 339 -13.83 3.31 -4.49
C LEU A 339 -13.49 1.83 -4.30
N ASN A 340 -12.48 1.58 -3.47
CA ASN A 340 -12.14 0.22 -3.08
C ASN A 340 -13.34 -0.43 -2.39
N ARG A 341 -13.64 -1.70 -2.71
CA ARG A 341 -14.76 -2.43 -2.10
C ARG A 341 -14.75 -2.46 -0.57
N HIS A 342 -13.58 -2.30 0.06
CA HIS A 342 -13.44 -2.26 1.51
C HIS A 342 -13.59 -0.85 2.11
N SER A 343 -13.86 0.19 1.30
CA SER A 343 -14.09 1.57 1.77
C SER A 343 -15.48 1.70 2.43
N GLY A 344 -15.52 2.22 3.66
CA GLY A 344 -16.76 2.43 4.41
C GLY A 344 -17.66 3.52 3.80
N GLN A 345 -18.95 3.54 4.17
CA GLN A 345 -20.02 4.36 3.56
C GLN A 345 -19.71 5.85 3.55
N GLY A 346 -19.19 6.39 4.64
CA GLY A 346 -18.93 7.84 4.78
C GLY A 346 -17.65 8.35 4.13
N TYR A 347 -16.97 7.58 3.26
CA TYR A 347 -15.72 8.03 2.62
C TYR A 347 -15.99 9.13 1.58
N LYS A 348 -15.65 10.38 1.93
CA LYS A 348 -15.80 11.57 1.07
C LYS A 348 -14.43 12.06 0.59
N VAL A 349 -14.17 11.97 -0.72
CA VAL A 349 -12.90 12.37 -1.33
C VAL A 349 -13.10 12.74 -2.79
N TYR A 350 -12.35 13.73 -3.27
CA TYR A 350 -12.04 13.87 -4.68
C TYR A 350 -10.67 13.23 -4.94
N LYS A 351 -10.60 12.25 -5.83
CA LYS A 351 -9.32 11.65 -6.19
C LYS A 351 -9.22 11.29 -7.67
N GLY A 352 -8.00 11.34 -8.21
CA GLY A 352 -7.72 10.93 -9.57
C GLY A 352 -6.23 10.76 -9.81
N ASP A 353 -5.90 10.09 -10.92
CA ASP A 353 -4.52 9.97 -11.40
C ASP A 353 -4.26 11.11 -12.39
N LEU A 354 -3.33 12.00 -12.08
CA LEU A 354 -2.90 13.08 -12.96
C LEU A 354 -1.59 12.71 -13.66
N ASP A 355 -1.59 12.68 -14.99
CA ASP A 355 -0.37 12.43 -15.76
C ASP A 355 0.46 13.71 -15.96
N VAL A 356 1.49 13.90 -15.16
CA VAL A 356 2.34 15.10 -15.22
C VAL A 356 3.44 14.95 -16.27
N LEU A 357 3.63 15.99 -17.09
CA LEU A 357 4.63 16.02 -18.15
C LEU A 357 6.00 16.43 -17.58
N HIS A 358 7.00 15.56 -17.75
CA HIS A 358 8.39 15.79 -17.37
C HIS A 358 9.22 16.13 -18.61
N PRO A 359 10.07 17.17 -18.59
CA PRO A 359 10.86 17.61 -19.74
C PRO A 359 11.96 16.64 -20.21
N ASN A 360 12.19 15.54 -19.46
CA ASN A 360 13.32 14.61 -19.61
C ASN A 360 14.72 15.27 -19.55
N ASP A 361 15.43 15.11 -18.43
CA ASP A 361 16.77 15.73 -18.26
C ASP A 361 17.90 14.97 -19.00
N GLU A 362 17.58 13.89 -19.71
CA GLU A 362 18.54 13.15 -20.54
C GLU A 362 18.66 13.83 -21.92
N PRO A 363 19.86 14.28 -22.34
CA PRO A 363 20.02 15.00 -23.60
C PRO A 363 19.51 14.24 -24.82
N GLY A 364 18.70 14.91 -25.64
CA GLY A 364 18.18 14.35 -26.89
C GLY A 364 16.98 13.41 -26.75
N LEU A 365 16.50 13.15 -25.53
CA LEU A 365 15.28 12.37 -25.33
C LEU A 365 14.04 13.26 -25.20
N PRO A 366 12.87 12.82 -25.71
CA PRO A 366 11.64 13.60 -25.62
C PRO A 366 11.09 13.65 -24.18
N PRO A 367 10.24 14.64 -23.87
CA PRO A 367 9.43 14.66 -22.65
C PRO A 367 8.58 13.39 -22.50
N TYR A 368 8.27 13.02 -21.26
CA TYR A 368 7.44 11.86 -20.95
C TYR A 368 6.50 12.16 -19.79
N ARG A 369 5.42 11.37 -19.66
CA ARG A 369 4.45 11.52 -18.56
C ARG A 369 4.68 10.49 -17.46
N PHE A 370 4.36 10.88 -16.24
CA PHE A 370 4.28 9.97 -15.09
C PHE A 370 3.02 10.27 -14.26
N PRO A 371 2.36 9.25 -13.68
CA PRO A 371 1.13 9.44 -12.93
C PRO A 371 1.41 9.91 -11.50
N VAL A 372 0.51 10.76 -10.98
CA VAL A 372 0.44 11.16 -9.58
C VAL A 372 -0.99 10.99 -9.09
N GLU A 373 -1.23 10.20 -8.05
CA GLU A 373 -2.54 10.09 -7.42
C GLU A 373 -2.79 11.36 -6.58
N ILE A 374 -3.67 12.24 -7.04
CA ILE A 374 -4.12 13.40 -6.27
C ILE A 374 -5.33 12.99 -5.43
N GLN A 375 -5.31 13.32 -4.14
CA GLN A 375 -6.45 13.17 -3.24
C GLN A 375 -6.73 14.49 -2.54
N ILE A 376 -7.96 14.98 -2.63
CA ILE A 376 -8.42 16.20 -1.97
C ILE A 376 -9.57 15.80 -1.04
N TYR A 377 -9.43 16.15 0.23
CA TYR A 377 -10.48 15.99 1.24
C TYR A 377 -10.97 17.36 1.68
N THR A 378 -12.28 17.50 1.86
CA THR A 378 -12.83 18.52 2.77
C THR A 378 -12.41 18.22 4.21
N LEU A 379 -12.44 19.21 5.10
CA LEU A 379 -12.12 19.03 6.51
C LEU A 379 -13.01 17.96 7.15
N GLU A 380 -14.33 18.04 6.96
CA GLU A 380 -15.27 17.03 7.46
C GLU A 380 -14.91 15.65 6.93
N GLY A 381 -14.76 15.52 5.60
CA GLY A 381 -14.41 14.26 4.93
C GLY A 381 -13.11 13.65 5.46
N PHE A 382 -12.09 14.45 5.74
CA PHE A 382 -10.86 13.99 6.38
C PHE A 382 -11.09 13.52 7.82
N LEU A 383 -11.81 14.29 8.64
CA LEU A 383 -12.08 13.95 10.04
C LEU A 383 -12.83 12.61 10.17
N ARG A 384 -13.72 12.29 9.22
CA ARG A 384 -14.36 10.96 9.11
C ARG A 384 -13.35 9.82 8.98
N THR A 385 -12.23 10.05 8.30
CA THR A 385 -11.20 9.01 8.07
C THR A 385 -10.29 8.76 9.27
N VAL A 386 -10.19 9.72 10.19
CA VAL A 386 -9.33 9.63 11.38
C VAL A 386 -10.12 9.31 12.66
N HIS A 387 -11.42 9.61 12.70
CA HIS A 387 -12.29 9.26 13.83
C HIS A 387 -12.37 7.74 14.02
N GLY A 388 -12.08 7.24 15.22
CA GLY A 388 -11.94 5.80 15.48
C GLY A 388 -13.23 4.99 15.29
N ALA A 389 -14.37 5.57 15.64
CA ALA A 389 -15.68 4.92 15.56
C ALA A 389 -16.41 5.12 14.21
N HIS A 390 -15.81 5.84 13.25
CA HIS A 390 -16.49 6.09 11.98
C HIS A 390 -16.19 4.96 10.97
N ASP A 391 -17.20 4.48 10.24
CA ASP A 391 -17.03 3.47 9.18
C ASP A 391 -16.01 3.84 8.07
N ALA A 392 -15.80 5.14 7.82
CA ALA A 392 -14.83 5.66 6.86
C ALA A 392 -13.38 5.61 7.37
N ASN A 393 -13.16 5.16 8.60
CA ASN A 393 -11.86 5.10 9.24
C ASN A 393 -10.82 4.40 8.35
N HIS A 394 -9.75 5.12 8.04
CA HIS A 394 -8.73 4.66 7.11
C HIS A 394 -7.93 3.47 7.67
N LEU A 395 -7.78 3.39 9.00
CA LEU A 395 -7.13 2.27 9.67
C LEU A 395 -7.94 0.98 9.50
N ALA A 396 -9.26 1.07 9.70
CA ALA A 396 -10.20 -0.02 9.49
C ALA A 396 -10.17 -0.51 8.03
N LEU A 397 -10.15 0.41 7.07
CA LEU A 397 -9.97 0.09 5.65
C LEU A 397 -8.67 -0.70 5.40
N LYS A 398 -7.54 -0.26 5.96
CA LYS A 398 -6.24 -0.95 5.79
C LYS A 398 -6.26 -2.34 6.43
N LEU A 399 -6.91 -2.48 7.58
CA LEU A 399 -7.05 -3.77 8.25
C LEU A 399 -7.92 -4.73 7.42
N ARG A 400 -9.05 -4.28 6.86
CA ARG A 400 -9.86 -5.08 5.92
C ARG A 400 -9.07 -5.49 4.68
N GLN A 401 -8.29 -4.58 4.08
CA GLN A 401 -7.42 -4.89 2.93
C GLN A 401 -6.35 -5.94 3.28
N PHE A 402 -5.80 -5.88 4.49
CA PHE A 402 -4.85 -6.87 4.97
C PHE A 402 -5.52 -8.24 5.17
N LEU A 403 -6.57 -8.30 6.00
CA LEU A 403 -7.25 -9.54 6.38
C LEU A 403 -7.92 -10.26 5.21
N HIS A 404 -8.54 -9.54 4.29
CA HIS A 404 -9.30 -10.15 3.17
C HIS A 404 -8.58 -10.10 1.83
N GLY A 405 -7.54 -9.27 1.70
CA GLY A 405 -6.84 -9.08 0.43
C GLY A 405 -5.43 -9.68 0.40
N LEU A 406 -4.78 -9.84 1.54
CA LEU A 406 -3.36 -10.26 1.58
C LEU A 406 -3.17 -11.56 2.37
N VAL A 407 -3.78 -11.65 3.55
CA VAL A 407 -3.68 -12.80 4.44
C VAL A 407 -4.04 -14.13 3.75
N PRO A 408 -5.09 -14.24 2.91
CA PRO A 408 -5.41 -15.47 2.20
C PRO A 408 -4.32 -15.96 1.23
N TYR A 409 -3.55 -15.03 0.64
CA TYR A 409 -2.40 -15.38 -0.22
C TYR A 409 -1.18 -15.76 0.61
N ALA A 410 -0.91 -15.03 1.70
CA ALA A 410 0.27 -15.23 2.52
C ALA A 410 0.18 -16.48 3.39
N PHE A 411 -1.01 -16.77 3.93
CA PHE A 411 -1.29 -17.86 4.85
C PHE A 411 -2.55 -18.61 4.40
N PRO A 412 -2.50 -19.39 3.32
CA PRO A 412 -3.69 -20.04 2.79
C PRO A 412 -4.19 -21.16 3.72
N ARG A 413 -5.52 -21.26 3.87
CA ARG A 413 -6.21 -22.31 4.63
C ARG A 413 -5.74 -23.72 4.28
N ALA A 414 -5.50 -23.98 2.99
CA ALA A 414 -5.03 -25.28 2.50
C ALA A 414 -3.67 -25.72 3.05
N VAL A 415 -2.87 -24.79 3.59
CA VAL A 415 -1.53 -25.06 4.15
C VAL A 415 -1.52 -24.94 5.67
N TYR A 416 -2.18 -23.91 6.21
CA TYR A 416 -2.14 -23.57 7.64
C TYR A 416 -3.35 -24.08 8.44
N GLY A 417 -4.35 -24.65 7.76
CA GLY A 417 -5.61 -25.07 8.38
C GLY A 417 -6.48 -23.89 8.84
N ASP A 418 -7.50 -24.20 9.64
CA ASP A 418 -8.51 -23.23 10.13
C ASP A 418 -8.24 -22.68 11.53
N GLN A 419 -7.37 -23.34 12.29
CA GLN A 419 -7.21 -23.05 13.72
C GLN A 419 -6.77 -21.61 14.00
N TRP A 420 -5.98 -21.02 13.09
CA TRP A 420 -5.49 -19.65 13.23
C TRP A 420 -6.49 -18.59 12.75
N LEU A 421 -7.57 -19.00 12.08
CA LEU A 421 -8.66 -18.14 11.58
C LEU A 421 -9.68 -17.79 12.66
N HIS A 422 -9.78 -18.64 13.69
CA HIS A 422 -10.64 -18.39 14.83
C HIS A 422 -10.01 -17.31 15.71
N LEU A 423 -10.32 -16.05 15.38
CA LEU A 423 -10.08 -14.89 16.22
C LEU A 423 -10.73 -15.16 17.58
N GLY A 424 -9.93 -15.51 18.59
CA GLY A 424 -10.42 -15.73 19.95
C GLY A 424 -11.07 -14.46 20.49
N GLY A 425 -12.39 -14.40 20.44
CA GLY A 425 -13.16 -13.46 21.26
C GLY A 425 -13.07 -13.89 22.73
N PRO A 426 -13.04 -12.95 23.70
CA PRO A 426 -12.95 -13.28 25.14
C PRO A 426 -14.23 -13.90 25.73
N ASN A 427 -15.12 -14.48 24.92
CA ASN A 427 -16.32 -15.16 25.38
C ASN A 427 -16.46 -16.50 24.66
N GLY A 428 -15.64 -17.46 25.08
CA GLY A 428 -15.98 -18.87 24.93
C GLY A 428 -17.21 -19.18 25.78
N ASN A 429 -18.40 -18.94 25.23
CA ASN A 429 -19.55 -19.76 25.54
C ASN A 429 -20.11 -20.27 24.22
N GLY A 430 -20.10 -21.60 24.10
CA GLY A 430 -20.28 -22.31 22.85
C GLY A 430 -21.61 -21.98 22.16
N HIS A 431 -21.51 -21.52 20.93
CA HIS A 431 -22.42 -21.97 19.90
C HIS A 431 -21.62 -22.77 18.89
N LYS A 432 -21.82 -24.09 18.97
CA LYS A 432 -21.57 -25.02 17.88
C LYS A 432 -22.35 -24.50 16.67
N THR A 433 -21.68 -23.90 15.70
CA THR A 433 -22.17 -23.89 14.33
C THR A 433 -21.85 -25.26 13.75
N THR A 434 -22.80 -26.18 13.93
CA THR A 434 -22.94 -27.36 13.10
C THR A 434 -23.23 -26.95 11.66
N GLY A 435 -22.47 -27.48 10.72
CA GLY A 435 -22.90 -27.65 9.32
C GLY A 435 -22.49 -26.54 8.36
N LEU A 436 -21.34 -26.72 7.71
CA LEU A 436 -21.19 -26.57 6.27
C LEU A 436 -20.74 -27.91 5.71
#